data_AF-A0A210RXL3-F1
#
_entry.id   AF-A0A210RXL3-F1
#
_cell.length_a   1.000
_cell.length_b   1.000
_cell.length_c   1.000
_cell.angle_alpha   90.00
_cell.angle_beta   90.00
_cell.angle_gamma   90.00
#
_symmetry.space_group_name_H-M   'P 1'
#
loop_
_entity.id
_entity.type
_entity.pdbx_description
1 polymer ?
#
loop_
_entity_poly.entity_id
_entity_poly.type
_entity_poly.pdbx_seq_one_letter_code
_entity_poly.pdbx_strand_id
1 'polypeptide(L)'
;MIDAYTFISLFLIFGACFGFVTYSKRHWFSEGPLKANDSDQTPSLKGRIFWITLCTLLWPIMALTGINTAWILFKRKRQSGK
;
A
#
# COMPACT_ATOMS: atom_id res chain seq x y z
N MET A 1 -0.59 18.09 -26.84
CA MET A 1 0.62 18.09 -25.97
C MET A 1 0.17 17.68 -24.59
N ILE A 2 0.74 16.62 -24.01
CA ILE A 2 0.46 16.27 -22.62
C ILE A 2 1.36 17.18 -21.79
N ASP A 3 0.77 18.13 -21.08
CA ASP A 3 1.51 19.09 -20.25
C ASP A 3 2.08 18.41 -19.00
N ALA A 4 3.14 18.99 -18.44
CA ALA A 4 3.75 18.53 -17.19
C ALA A 4 2.72 18.44 -16.06
N TYR A 5 1.75 19.36 -16.03
CA TYR A 5 0.65 19.35 -15.08
C TYR A 5 -0.24 18.11 -15.20
N THR A 6 -0.50 17.63 -16.43
CA THR A 6 -1.29 16.42 -16.65
C THR A 6 -0.60 15.19 -16.07
N PHE A 7 0.73 15.08 -16.23
CA PHE A 7 1.51 14.00 -15.63
C PHE A 7 1.49 14.05 -14.10
N ILE A 8 1.66 15.25 -13.53
CA ILE A 8 1.62 15.44 -12.07
C ILE A 8 0.22 15.08 -11.53
N SER A 9 -0.85 15.54 -12.18
CA SER A 9 -2.21 15.22 -11.78
C SER A 9 -2.49 13.71 -11.84
N LEU A 10 -2.08 13.04 -12.92
CA LEU A 10 -2.21 11.59 -13.04
C LEU A 10 -1.45 10.86 -11.94
N PHE A 11 -0.21 11.27 -11.66
CA PHE A 11 0.61 10.69 -10.60
C PHE A 11 -0.08 10.78 -9.23
N LEU A 12 -0.60 11.96 -8.89
CA LEU A 12 -1.27 12.19 -7.60
C LEU A 12 -2.59 11.43 -7.50
N ILE A 13 -3.41 11.40 -8.57
CA ILE A 13 -4.66 10.65 -8.61
C ILE A 13 -4.37 9.16 -8.44
N PHE A 14 -3.36 8.64 -9.12
CA PHE A 14 -2.99 7.23 -9.03
C PHE A 14 -2.55 6.86 -7.61
N GLY A 15 -1.73 7.70 -6.98
CA GLY A 15 -1.29 7.48 -5.61
C GLY A 15 -2.42 7.58 -4.58
N ALA A 16 -3.38 8.50 -4.77
CA ALA A 16 -4.55 8.62 -3.91
C ALA A 16 -5.47 7.39 -4.03
N CYS A 17 -5.76 6.95 -5.26
CA CYS A 17 -6.54 5.74 -5.53
C CYS A 17 -5.83 4.50 -4.97
N PHE A 18 -4.51 4.40 -5.17
CA PHE A 18 -3.70 3.33 -4.61
C PHE A 18 -3.81 3.29 -3.08
N GLY A 19 -3.67 4.43 -2.41
CA GLY A 19 -3.83 4.53 -0.95
C GLY A 19 -5.21 4.09 -0.47
N PHE A 20 -6.26 4.48 -1.19
CA PHE A 20 -7.63 4.09 -0.85
C PHE A 20 -7.83 2.57 -0.94
N VAL A 21 -7.36 1.95 -2.02
CA VAL A 21 -7.48 0.49 -2.24
C VAL A 21 -6.59 -0.30 -1.27
N THR A 22 -5.39 0.20 -0.96
CA THR A 22 -4.39 -0.52 -0.15
C THR A 22 -4.57 -0.34 1.34
N TYR A 23 -5.38 0.61 1.81
CA TYR A 23 -5.60 0.85 3.24
C TYR A 23 -5.98 -0.42 4.02
N SER A 24 -6.82 -1.28 3.42
CA SER A 24 -7.27 -2.53 4.05
C SER A 24 -6.12 -3.54 4.26
N LYS A 25 -5.07 -3.45 3.45
CA LYS A 25 -3.88 -4.31 3.49
C LYS A 25 -2.61 -3.53 3.88
N ARG A 26 -2.74 -2.36 4.51
CA ARG A 26 -1.61 -1.48 4.87
C ARG A 26 -0.47 -2.18 5.62
N HIS A 27 -0.81 -3.15 6.45
CA HIS A 27 0.14 -3.98 7.21
C HIS A 27 1.15 -4.72 6.30
N TRP A 28 0.79 -5.06 5.06
CA TRP A 28 1.68 -5.75 4.11
C TRP A 28 2.86 -4.90 3.66
N PHE A 29 2.74 -3.58 3.77
CA PHE A 29 3.76 -2.64 3.30
C PHE A 29 4.72 -2.19 4.41
N SER A 30 4.32 -2.29 5.68
CA SER A 30 5.13 -1.78 6.81
C SER A 30 5.41 -2.80 7.92
N GLU A 31 4.52 -3.78 8.13
CA GLU A 31 4.58 -4.70 9.29
C GLU A 31 4.80 -6.17 8.86
N GLY A 32 4.56 -6.49 7.59
CA GLY A 32 4.72 -7.84 7.05
C GLY A 32 3.51 -8.74 7.32
N PRO A 33 3.64 -10.07 7.16
CA PRO A 33 2.52 -11.02 7.25
C PRO A 33 2.02 -11.30 8.66
N LEU A 34 2.76 -10.91 9.69
CA LEU A 34 2.30 -11.06 11.07
C LEU A 34 1.39 -9.86 11.39
N LYS A 35 0.09 -10.13 11.51
CA LYS A 35 -0.83 -9.24 12.22
C LYS A 35 -0.43 -9.28 13.69
N ALA A 36 -0.09 -8.13 14.29
CA ALA A 36 -0.04 -8.03 15.74
C ALA A 36 -1.43 -8.38 16.30
N ASN A 37 -1.49 -9.38 17.18
CA ASN A 37 -2.73 -10.02 17.63
C ASN A 37 -3.66 -9.09 18.44
N ASP A 38 -3.21 -7.90 18.84
CA ASP A 38 -3.93 -7.03 19.76
C ASP A 38 -3.75 -5.54 19.40
N SER A 39 -3.97 -5.18 18.13
CA SER A 39 -4.20 -3.75 17.82
C SER A 39 -5.67 -3.54 17.56
N ASP A 40 -6.35 -2.92 18.52
CA ASP A 40 -7.63 -2.25 18.35
C ASP A 40 -7.54 -1.24 17.21
N GLN A 41 -7.64 -1.72 15.98
CA GLN A 41 -7.78 -0.91 14.79
C GLN A 41 -9.22 -0.43 14.71
N THR A 42 -9.61 0.41 15.66
CA THR A 42 -10.70 1.35 15.38
C THR A 42 -10.30 2.10 14.10
N PRO A 43 -11.13 2.10 13.05
CA PRO A 43 -10.81 2.75 11.79
C PRO A 43 -10.80 4.26 12.02
N SER A 44 -9.66 4.80 12.49
CA SER A 44 -9.54 6.22 12.70
C SER A 44 -9.48 6.89 11.32
N LEU A 45 -10.40 7.83 11.08
CA LEU A 45 -10.39 8.70 9.90
C LEU A 45 -9.00 9.33 9.71
N LYS A 46 -8.33 9.67 10.82
CA LYS A 46 -6.96 10.17 10.85
C LYS A 46 -5.95 9.19 10.22
N GLY A 47 -6.04 7.90 10.54
CA GLY A 47 -5.17 6.88 9.95
C GLY A 47 -5.42 6.66 8.46
N ARG A 48 -6.67 6.80 8.00
CA ARG A 48 -7.01 6.73 6.56
C ARG A 48 -6.42 7.90 5.78
N ILE A 49 -6.64 9.12 6.27
CA ILE A 49 -6.13 10.34 5.62
C ILE A 49 -4.61 10.29 5.55
N PHE A 50 -3.94 9.93 6.66
CA PHE A 50 -2.48 9.80 6.70
C PHE A 50 -1.98 8.79 5.66
N TRP A 51 -2.60 7.62 5.58
CA TRP A 51 -2.21 6.59 4.62
C TRP A 51 -2.40 7.03 3.16
N ILE A 52 -3.53 7.67 2.85
CA ILE A 52 -3.80 8.19 1.51
C ILE A 52 -2.77 9.24 1.14
N THR A 53 -2.48 10.22 2.01
CA THR A 53 -1.45 11.24 1.76
C THR A 53 -0.07 10.62 1.54
N LEU A 54 0.30 9.63 2.35
CA LEU A 54 1.56 8.92 2.20
C LEU A 54 1.62 8.20 0.84
N CYS A 55 0.56 7.50 0.46
CA CYS A 55 0.45 6.84 -0.84
C CYS A 55 0.45 7.82 -2.01
N THR A 56 -0.23 8.95 -1.92
CA THR A 56 -0.23 9.98 -2.98
C THR A 56 1.19 10.42 -3.36
N LEU A 57 2.10 10.49 -2.38
CA LEU A 57 3.48 10.91 -2.59
C LEU A 57 4.44 9.74 -2.87
N LEU A 58 4.24 8.60 -2.21
CA LEU A 58 5.17 7.45 -2.22
C LEU A 58 4.61 6.20 -2.93
N TRP A 59 3.52 6.30 -3.69
CA TRP A 59 2.94 5.12 -4.33
C TRP A 59 3.90 4.28 -5.19
N PRO A 60 4.92 4.82 -5.91
CA PRO A 60 5.79 3.99 -6.74
C PRO A 60 6.65 3.06 -5.88
N ILE A 61 7.23 3.59 -4.80
CA ILE A 61 8.05 2.78 -3.89
C ILE A 61 7.16 1.81 -3.10
N MET A 62 5.96 2.23 -2.71
CA MET A 62 4.98 1.35 -2.07
C MET A 62 4.54 0.22 -2.99
N ALA A 63 4.30 0.49 -4.27
CA ALA A 63 3.94 -0.54 -5.24
C ALA A 63 5.05 -1.58 -5.37
N LEU A 64 6.31 -1.14 -5.47
CA LEU A 64 7.47 -2.04 -5.54
C LEU A 64 7.61 -2.90 -4.27
N THR A 65 7.51 -2.29 -3.09
CA THR A 65 7.62 -3.03 -1.82
C THR A 65 6.45 -4.00 -1.64
N GLY A 66 5.23 -3.59 -1.99
CA GLY A 66 4.04 -4.45 -1.95
C GLY A 66 4.14 -5.66 -2.88
N ILE A 67 4.61 -5.47 -4.11
CA ILE A 67 4.84 -6.56 -5.07
C ILE A 67 5.90 -7.54 -4.51
N ASN A 68 7.00 -7.01 -3.95
CA ASN A 68 8.03 -7.83 -3.35
C ASN A 68 7.49 -8.66 -2.16
N THR A 69 6.73 -8.04 -1.27
CA THR A 69 6.08 -8.75 -0.16
C THR A 69 5.13 -9.83 -0.67
N ALA A 70 4.29 -9.52 -1.68
CA ALA A 70 3.38 -10.49 -2.28
C ALA A 70 4.13 -11.67 -2.91
N TRP A 71 5.25 -11.40 -3.60
CA TRP A 71 6.11 -12.43 -4.19
C TRP A 71 6.74 -13.34 -3.15
N ILE A 72 7.29 -12.78 -2.07
CA ILE A 72 7.87 -13.55 -0.95
C ILE A 72 6.80 -14.44 -0.31
N LEU A 73 5.59 -13.91 -0.09
CA LEU A 73 4.50 -14.69 0.50
C LEU A 73 4.01 -15.80 -0.43
N PHE A 74 3.94 -15.55 -1.73
CA PHE A 74 3.62 -16.57 -2.72
C PHE A 74 4.67 -17.68 -2.72
N LYS A 75 5.96 -17.33 -2.68
CA LYS A 75 7.06 -18.30 -2.60
C LYS A 75 6.99 -19.14 -1.32
N ARG A 76 6.73 -18.52 -0.16
CA ARG A 76 6.56 -19.23 1.13
C ARG A 76 5.35 -20.17 1.12
N LYS A 77 4.21 -19.76 0.57
CA LYS A 77 3.04 -20.63 0.41
C LYS A 77 3.35 -21.88 -0.42
N ARG A 78 4.12 -21.74 -1.51
CA ARG A 78 4.54 -22.89 -2.33
C ARG A 78 5.50 -23.83 -1.61
N GLN A 79 6.27 -23.34 -0.64
CA GLN A 79 7.21 -24.16 0.14
C GLN A 79 6.53 -24.84 1.34
N SER A 80 5.53 -24.22 1.96
CA SER A 80 4.77 -24.80 3.08
C SER A 80 3.71 -25.83 2.64
N GLY A 81 3.39 -25.89 1.35
CA GLY A 81 2.48 -26.89 0.76
C GLY A 81 3.19 -28.11 0.18
N LYS A 82 4.49 -28.26 0.42
CA LYS A 82 5.27 -29.49 0.25
C LYS A 82 5.54 -30.07 1.64
#